data_AF-A0A371D3N9-F1
#
_entry.id   AF-A0A371D3N9-F1
#
_cell.length_a   1.000
_cell.length_b   1.000
_cell.length_c   1.000
_cell.angle_alpha   90.00
_cell.angle_beta   90.00
_cell.angle_gamma   90.00
#
_symmetry.space_group_name_H-M   'P 1'
#
loop_
_entity.id
_entity.type
_entity.pdbx_description
1 polymer ?
#
loop_
_entity_poly.entity_id
_entity_poly.type
_entity_poly.pdbx_seq_one_letter_code
_entity_poly.pdbx_strand_id
1 'polypeptide(L)'
;MNSNSWVREGRMSVQKIAYDVATRVDESDVGPKLREVGEVEVGGERDPKGGCFCQARMHALSTHTPICRSCGLILCELNLPNFACPHCNEALLTPAVRDALIQTLESRIDETLAKEEAERQRAIQEARAAQGAFPTLSASASRSGTPDVHPVNQTHKVLSLDSKTRKVKVSTYTPPAVSRAASTEKIKQQQQQQKPEPEYKRVPPPPPEVSCSSAPLNPHHRPWANTRGLNVTYVPPGRA
;
A
#
# COMPACT_ATOMS: atom_id res chain seq x y z
N MET A 1 58.47 -8.85 50.30
CA MET A 1 57.89 -7.99 49.24
C MET A 1 56.42 -8.34 49.13
N ASN A 2 55.57 -7.40 49.58
CA ASN A 2 54.11 -7.18 49.47
C ASN A 2 53.16 -8.39 49.26
N SER A 3 52.22 -8.74 50.15
CA SER A 3 51.06 -8.03 50.75
C SER A 3 49.75 -8.11 49.94
N ASN A 4 48.69 -8.56 50.63
CA ASN A 4 47.22 -8.43 50.41
C ASN A 4 46.57 -9.43 49.42
N SER A 5 45.63 -10.33 49.80
CA SER A 5 44.38 -10.26 50.58
C SER A 5 43.17 -9.67 49.84
N TRP A 6 42.05 -10.39 49.95
CA TRP A 6 40.63 -10.02 49.75
C TRP A 6 39.88 -10.47 48.46
N VAL A 7 39.08 -11.53 48.61
CA VAL A 7 37.60 -11.62 48.48
C VAL A 7 36.93 -10.89 47.31
N ARG A 8 36.14 -11.62 46.48
CA ARG A 8 34.67 -11.48 46.39
C ARG A 8 34.04 -12.39 45.33
N GLU A 9 32.89 -12.94 45.72
CA GLU A 9 31.87 -13.57 44.89
C GLU A 9 31.46 -12.68 43.70
N GLY A 10 31.17 -13.33 42.57
CA GLY A 10 30.70 -12.66 41.36
C GLY A 10 29.83 -13.58 40.51
N ARG A 11 28.70 -14.01 41.09
CA ARG A 11 27.58 -14.67 40.42
C ARG A 11 27.01 -13.72 39.35
N MET A 12 27.54 -13.74 38.12
CA MET A 12 26.93 -13.00 37.01
C MET A 12 25.77 -13.82 36.45
N SER A 13 24.62 -13.55 37.07
CA SER A 13 23.27 -13.76 36.54
C SER A 13 23.20 -13.28 35.09
N VAL A 14 23.07 -14.19 34.12
CA VAL A 14 22.50 -13.83 32.81
C VAL A 14 21.01 -13.67 33.03
N GLN A 15 20.65 -12.45 33.44
CA GLN A 15 19.27 -12.00 33.54
C GLN A 15 18.66 -12.08 32.15
N LYS A 16 17.62 -12.93 32.07
CA LYS A 16 16.54 -12.87 31.09
C LYS A 16 16.15 -11.41 30.89
N ILE A 17 16.44 -10.85 29.72
CA ILE A 17 15.67 -9.71 29.22
C ILE A 17 14.43 -10.33 28.58
N ALA A 18 13.46 -10.64 29.44
CA ALA A 18 12.09 -10.83 29.02
C ALA A 18 11.60 -9.48 28.50
N TYR A 19 11.16 -9.45 27.25
CA TYR A 19 10.42 -8.32 26.72
C TYR A 19 9.03 -8.34 27.36
N ASP A 20 8.82 -7.47 28.34
CA ASP A 20 7.50 -7.10 28.83
C ASP A 20 6.76 -6.31 27.73
N VAL A 21 5.97 -7.02 26.93
CA VAL A 21 4.83 -6.41 26.22
C VAL A 21 3.62 -6.63 27.11
N ALA A 22 3.34 -5.64 27.95
CA ALA A 22 2.12 -5.59 28.74
C ALA A 22 0.93 -5.25 27.84
N THR A 23 0.27 -6.26 27.27
CA THR A 23 -1.12 -6.16 26.83
C THR A 23 -2.01 -6.80 27.91
N ARG A 24 -2.52 -5.98 28.82
CA ARG A 24 -3.71 -6.31 29.60
C ARG A 24 -4.92 -6.15 28.69
N VAL A 25 -5.35 -7.24 28.08
CA VAL A 25 -6.73 -7.43 27.64
C VAL A 25 -7.18 -8.76 28.25
N ASP A 26 -8.31 -8.70 28.94
CA ASP A 26 -8.96 -9.76 29.70
C ASP A 26 -9.09 -11.05 28.87
N GLU A 27 -8.29 -12.06 29.22
CA GLU A 27 -8.31 -13.39 28.62
C GLU A 27 -9.16 -14.30 29.52
N SER A 28 -10.48 -14.12 29.43
CA SER A 28 -11.46 -15.09 29.91
C SER A 28 -12.50 -15.25 28.83
N ASP A 29 -12.55 -16.44 28.21
CA ASP A 29 -13.61 -16.93 27.31
C ASP A 29 -13.36 -16.86 25.78
N VAL A 30 -12.23 -17.38 25.30
CA VAL A 30 -12.12 -17.86 23.91
C VAL A 30 -11.41 -19.21 23.89
N GLY A 31 -12.20 -20.29 23.88
CA GLY A 31 -11.70 -21.65 23.71
C GLY A 31 -10.94 -21.84 22.39
N PRO A 32 -10.07 -22.87 22.29
CA PRO A 32 -9.30 -23.12 21.09
C PRO A 32 -10.20 -23.72 20.00
N LYS A 33 -10.85 -22.85 19.23
CA LYS A 33 -11.40 -23.22 17.93
C LYS A 33 -10.26 -23.12 16.92
N LEU A 34 -9.35 -24.11 16.99
CA LEU A 34 -8.46 -24.46 15.89
C LEU A 34 -9.38 -24.65 14.68
N ARG A 35 -9.47 -23.62 13.83
CA ARG A 35 -10.02 -23.80 12.50
C ARG A 35 -9.01 -24.67 11.78
N GLU A 36 -9.37 -25.93 11.57
CA GLU A 36 -8.83 -26.72 10.47
C GLU A 36 -8.98 -25.86 9.22
N VAL A 37 -7.88 -25.26 8.79
CA VAL A 37 -7.76 -24.74 7.44
C VAL A 37 -7.61 -26.00 6.61
N GLY A 38 -8.74 -26.62 6.26
CA GLY A 38 -8.75 -27.67 5.25
C GLY A 38 -8.02 -27.14 4.03
N GLU A 39 -7.28 -28.01 3.34
CA GLU A 39 -6.75 -27.73 2.00
C GLU A 39 -7.93 -27.35 1.09
N VAL A 40 -8.26 -26.06 1.07
CA VAL A 40 -9.14 -25.48 0.08
C VAL A 40 -8.31 -25.52 -1.20
N GLU A 41 -8.76 -26.24 -2.20
CA GLU A 41 -8.15 -26.18 -3.53
C GLU A 41 -8.33 -24.77 -4.10
N VAL A 42 -7.37 -23.88 -3.77
CA VAL A 42 -7.41 -22.47 -4.13
C VAL A 42 -7.25 -22.35 -5.65
N GLY A 43 -8.25 -21.88 -6.37
CA GLY A 43 -8.16 -21.66 -7.82
C GLY A 43 -9.33 -22.20 -8.64
N GLY A 44 -10.16 -23.06 -8.04
CA GLY A 44 -11.47 -23.47 -8.61
C GLY A 44 -12.64 -22.61 -8.15
N GLU A 45 -12.43 -21.71 -7.17
CA GLU A 45 -13.52 -20.92 -6.59
C GLU A 45 -13.97 -19.80 -7.53
N ARG A 46 -15.28 -19.61 -7.67
CA ARG A 46 -15.84 -18.50 -8.44
C ARG A 46 -15.67 -17.19 -7.69
N ASP A 47 -15.42 -16.11 -8.43
CA ASP A 47 -15.43 -14.77 -7.86
C ASP A 47 -16.80 -14.45 -7.24
N PRO A 48 -16.89 -14.11 -5.94
CA PRO A 48 -18.15 -13.77 -5.28
C PRO A 48 -18.86 -12.56 -5.92
N LYS A 49 -18.13 -11.73 -6.67
CA LYS A 49 -18.66 -10.57 -7.41
C LYS A 49 -19.07 -10.89 -8.85
N GLY A 50 -19.02 -12.16 -9.27
CA GLY A 50 -19.53 -12.61 -10.57
C GLY A 50 -18.62 -12.35 -11.77
N GLY A 51 -17.35 -11.98 -11.55
CA GLY A 51 -16.39 -11.70 -12.63
C GLY A 51 -16.74 -10.48 -13.49
N CYS A 52 -15.89 -10.18 -14.47
CA CYS A 52 -16.06 -9.06 -15.39
C CYS A 52 -15.86 -9.51 -16.85
N PHE A 53 -16.85 -9.22 -17.71
CA PHE A 53 -16.88 -9.65 -19.12
C PHE A 53 -16.46 -8.53 -20.10
N CYS A 54 -15.72 -7.53 -19.63
CA CYS A 54 -15.33 -6.37 -20.44
C CYS A 54 -14.24 -6.63 -21.48
N GLN A 55 -13.61 -7.82 -21.49
CA GLN A 55 -12.50 -8.18 -22.39
C GLN A 55 -11.36 -7.16 -22.38
N ALA A 56 -11.06 -6.56 -21.21
CA ALA A 56 -10.08 -5.48 -21.04
C ALA A 56 -10.33 -4.22 -21.91
N ARG A 57 -11.58 -3.99 -22.34
CA ARG A 57 -11.96 -2.76 -23.07
C ARG A 57 -12.30 -1.59 -22.13
N MET A 58 -12.74 -1.90 -20.90
CA MET A 58 -13.14 -0.91 -19.90
C MET A 58 -12.16 -0.80 -18.72
N HIS A 59 -11.45 -1.88 -18.43
CA HIS A 59 -10.51 -2.01 -17.32
C HIS A 59 -9.17 -2.45 -17.87
N ALA A 60 -8.08 -2.18 -17.15
CA ALA A 60 -6.76 -2.56 -17.61
C ALA A 60 -6.66 -4.09 -17.78
N LEU A 61 -5.82 -4.53 -18.71
CA LEU A 61 -5.54 -5.96 -18.91
C LEU A 61 -4.94 -6.53 -17.61
N SER A 62 -5.37 -7.73 -17.21
CA SER A 62 -4.78 -8.38 -16.02
C SER A 62 -3.28 -8.59 -16.21
N THR A 63 -2.50 -8.21 -15.20
CA THR A 63 -1.03 -8.30 -15.21
C THR A 63 -0.54 -9.75 -15.11
N HIS A 64 -1.27 -10.60 -14.39
CA HIS A 64 -0.86 -11.97 -14.09
C HIS A 64 -1.59 -13.01 -14.96
N THR A 65 -2.83 -12.73 -15.36
CA THR A 65 -3.68 -13.64 -16.12
C THR A 65 -4.42 -12.90 -17.23
N PRO A 66 -3.73 -12.42 -18.29
CA PRO A 66 -4.36 -11.60 -19.34
C PRO A 66 -5.38 -12.37 -20.20
N ILE A 67 -5.27 -13.69 -20.26
CA ILE A 67 -6.16 -14.57 -21.03
C ILE A 67 -6.39 -15.88 -20.29
N CYS A 68 -7.62 -16.39 -20.31
CA CYS A 68 -7.91 -17.75 -19.88
C CYS A 68 -7.35 -18.75 -20.89
N ARG A 69 -6.46 -19.64 -20.46
CA ARG A 69 -5.83 -20.66 -21.33
C ARG A 69 -6.80 -21.72 -21.84
N SER A 70 -7.96 -21.87 -21.19
CA SER A 70 -8.92 -22.94 -21.49
C SER A 70 -10.00 -22.50 -22.48
N CYS A 71 -10.57 -21.31 -22.31
CA CYS A 71 -11.62 -20.78 -23.19
C CYS A 71 -11.22 -19.55 -24.01
N GLY A 72 -10.02 -19.00 -23.81
CA GLY A 72 -9.54 -17.85 -24.57
C GLY A 72 -10.15 -16.49 -24.18
N LEU A 73 -10.94 -16.42 -23.09
CA LEU A 73 -11.48 -15.14 -22.62
C LEU A 73 -10.36 -14.19 -22.20
N ILE A 74 -10.35 -12.97 -22.74
CA ILE A 74 -9.45 -11.88 -22.33
C ILE A 74 -9.92 -11.33 -20.98
N LEU A 75 -9.03 -11.25 -20.00
CA LEU A 75 -9.35 -10.90 -18.63
C LEU A 75 -8.75 -9.55 -18.25
N CYS A 76 -9.57 -8.69 -17.64
CA CYS A 76 -9.09 -7.46 -17.04
C CYS A 76 -8.62 -7.66 -15.59
N GLU A 77 -8.02 -6.62 -15.01
CA GLU A 77 -7.52 -6.57 -13.62
C GLU A 77 -8.57 -6.90 -12.55
N LEU A 78 -9.86 -6.70 -12.84
CA LEU A 78 -10.94 -7.05 -11.91
C LEU A 78 -11.18 -8.56 -11.79
N ASN A 79 -10.72 -9.34 -12.77
CA ASN A 79 -10.72 -10.80 -12.73
C ASN A 79 -9.42 -11.25 -12.06
N LEU A 80 -9.49 -11.47 -10.74
CA LEU A 80 -8.31 -11.84 -9.96
C LEU A 80 -7.81 -13.24 -10.32
N PRO A 81 -6.47 -13.47 -10.33
CA PRO A 81 -5.87 -14.74 -10.70
C PRO A 81 -6.19 -15.89 -9.73
N ASN A 82 -6.66 -15.57 -8.52
CA ASN A 82 -7.00 -16.53 -7.47
C ASN A 82 -8.37 -17.20 -7.70
N PHE A 83 -9.22 -16.60 -8.52
CA PHE A 83 -10.55 -17.12 -8.84
C PHE A 83 -10.56 -17.83 -10.20
N ALA A 84 -11.53 -18.72 -10.37
CA ALA A 84 -11.78 -19.41 -11.62
C ALA A 84 -12.28 -18.47 -12.71
N CYS A 85 -12.11 -18.88 -13.97
CA CYS A 85 -12.59 -18.12 -15.12
C CYS A 85 -14.11 -17.89 -15.05
N PRO A 86 -14.61 -16.65 -15.24
CA PRO A 86 -16.04 -16.38 -15.18
C PRO A 86 -16.86 -17.00 -16.32
N HIS A 87 -16.21 -17.47 -17.39
CA HIS A 87 -16.86 -18.11 -18.53
C HIS A 87 -16.88 -19.64 -18.42
N CYS A 88 -15.71 -20.28 -18.27
CA CYS A 88 -15.60 -21.75 -18.26
C CYS A 88 -15.43 -22.36 -16.85
N ASN A 89 -15.28 -21.54 -15.80
CA ASN A 89 -15.00 -21.97 -14.42
C ASN A 89 -13.72 -22.80 -14.25
N GLU A 90 -12.80 -22.72 -15.20
CA GLU A 90 -11.48 -23.36 -15.09
C GLU A 90 -10.51 -22.46 -14.33
N ALA A 91 -9.56 -23.08 -13.61
CA ALA A 91 -8.50 -22.35 -12.92
C ALA A 91 -7.67 -21.52 -13.90
N LEU A 92 -7.46 -20.24 -13.58
CA LEU A 92 -6.71 -19.32 -14.46
C LEU A 92 -5.21 -19.57 -14.45
N LEU A 93 -4.69 -20.07 -13.32
CA LEU A 93 -3.29 -20.40 -13.13
C LEU A 93 -3.15 -21.90 -12.89
N THR A 94 -2.11 -22.48 -13.51
CA THR A 94 -1.63 -23.82 -13.13
C THR A 94 -1.04 -23.76 -11.72
N PRO A 95 -1.15 -24.83 -10.90
CA PRO A 95 -0.66 -24.82 -9.51
C PRO A 95 0.78 -24.32 -9.37
N ALA A 96 1.71 -24.80 -10.20
CA ALA A 96 3.11 -24.36 -10.16
C ALA A 96 3.31 -22.85 -10.41
N VAL A 97 2.53 -22.25 -11.32
CA VAL A 97 2.61 -20.81 -11.63
C VAL A 97 1.99 -19.99 -10.51
N ARG A 98 0.91 -20.51 -9.89
CA ARG A 98 0.29 -19.88 -8.72
C ARG A 98 1.28 -19.84 -7.55
N ASP A 99 1.93 -20.96 -7.26
CA ASP A 99 2.87 -21.04 -6.14
C ASP A 99 4.10 -20.15 -6.39
N ALA A 100 4.60 -20.07 -7.63
CA ALA A 100 5.65 -19.13 -8.01
C ALA A 100 5.24 -17.65 -7.86
N LEU A 101 3.97 -17.33 -8.18
CA LEU A 101 3.43 -16.00 -7.96
C LEU A 101 3.34 -15.66 -6.47
N ILE A 102 2.89 -16.61 -5.64
CA ILE A 102 2.84 -16.47 -4.18
C ILE A 102 4.24 -16.18 -3.63
N GLN A 103 5.23 -16.98 -3.98
CA GLN A 103 6.62 -16.77 -3.56
C GLN A 103 7.17 -15.40 -3.98
N THR A 104 6.84 -14.95 -5.18
CA THR A 104 7.26 -13.61 -5.67
C THR A 104 6.59 -12.48 -4.88
N LEU A 105 5.34 -12.67 -4.43
CA LEU A 105 4.63 -11.68 -3.61
C LEU A 105 5.17 -11.68 -2.18
N GLU A 106 5.41 -12.85 -1.60
CA GLU A 106 6.03 -13.01 -0.28
C GLU A 106 7.41 -12.34 -0.23
N SER A 107 8.28 -12.58 -1.23
CA SER A 107 9.60 -11.95 -1.28
C SER A 107 9.52 -10.42 -1.34
N ARG A 108 8.56 -9.85 -2.10
CA ARG A 108 8.35 -8.40 -2.18
C ARG A 108 7.83 -7.82 -0.87
N ILE A 109 6.98 -8.56 -0.16
CA ILE A 109 6.49 -8.16 1.16
C ILE A 109 7.67 -8.09 2.13
N ASP A 110 8.50 -9.13 2.17
CA ASP A 110 9.68 -9.19 3.04
C ASP A 110 10.69 -8.07 2.74
N GLU A 111 10.98 -7.80 1.45
CA GLU A 111 11.81 -6.68 1.03
C GLU A 111 11.26 -5.33 1.50
N THR A 112 9.95 -5.15 1.39
CA THR A 112 9.27 -3.91 1.80
C THR A 112 9.34 -3.73 3.32
N LEU A 113 9.05 -4.78 4.08
CA LEU A 113 9.11 -4.75 5.54
C LEU A 113 10.53 -4.52 6.05
N ALA A 114 11.54 -5.15 5.43
CA ALA A 114 12.94 -4.93 5.77
C ALA A 114 13.36 -3.47 5.54
N LYS A 115 12.87 -2.86 4.46
CA LYS A 115 13.14 -1.44 4.15
C LYS A 115 12.47 -0.51 5.17
N GLU A 116 11.21 -0.76 5.52
CA GLU A 116 10.48 0.02 6.51
C GLU A 116 11.13 -0.05 7.90
N GLU A 117 11.57 -1.23 8.33
CA GLU A 117 12.26 -1.40 9.61
C GLU A 117 13.65 -0.72 9.60
N ALA A 118 14.40 -0.81 8.50
CA ALA A 118 15.68 -0.10 8.37
C ALA A 118 15.50 1.43 8.42
N GLU A 119 14.44 1.96 7.81
CA GLU A 119 14.09 3.37 7.87
C GLU A 119 13.68 3.80 9.28
N ARG A 120 12.86 2.98 9.96
CA ARG A 120 12.51 3.19 11.37
C ARG A 120 13.75 3.26 12.26
N GLN A 121 14.68 2.32 12.10
CA GLN A 121 15.92 2.30 12.89
C GLN A 121 16.81 3.52 12.62
N ARG A 122 16.91 3.93 11.34
CA ARG A 122 17.64 5.15 10.96
C ARG A 122 17.03 6.40 11.62
N ALA A 123 15.70 6.54 11.58
CA ALA A 123 15.01 7.67 12.21
C ALA A 123 15.22 7.71 13.74
N ILE A 124 15.23 6.55 14.41
CA ILE A 124 15.53 6.47 15.85
C ILE A 124 16.98 6.89 16.14
N GLN A 125 17.94 6.44 15.34
CA GLN A 125 19.35 6.81 15.50
C GLN A 125 19.56 8.31 15.25
N GLU A 126 18.93 8.87 14.21
CA GLU A 126 18.97 10.29 13.90
C GLU A 126 18.35 11.14 15.01
N ALA A 127 17.19 10.73 15.54
CA ALA A 127 16.55 11.42 16.67
C ALA A 127 17.43 11.38 17.94
N ARG A 128 18.08 10.24 18.23
CA ARG A 128 19.05 10.13 19.34
C ARG A 128 20.28 11.01 19.12
N ALA A 129 20.81 11.04 17.90
CA ALA A 129 21.93 11.90 17.53
C ALA A 129 21.57 13.39 17.66
N ALA A 130 20.36 13.78 17.24
CA ALA A 130 19.87 15.16 17.36
C ALA A 130 19.63 15.58 18.82
N GLN A 131 19.15 14.68 19.69
CA GLN A 131 18.99 14.97 21.12
C GLN A 131 20.32 15.08 21.86
N GLY A 132 21.34 14.31 21.45
CA GLY A 132 22.70 14.39 21.99
C GLY A 132 23.56 15.48 21.35
N ALA A 133 23.11 16.08 20.24
CA ALA A 133 23.78 17.19 19.60
C ALA A 133 23.52 18.47 20.40
N PHE A 134 24.49 18.83 21.24
CA PHE A 134 24.56 20.19 21.78
C PHE A 134 24.55 21.16 20.58
N PRO A 135 23.76 22.26 20.59
CA PRO A 135 23.73 23.21 19.49
C PRO A 135 25.16 23.63 19.16
N THR A 136 25.68 23.21 18.01
CA THR A 136 27.07 23.45 17.65
C THR A 136 27.25 24.95 17.43
N LEU A 137 27.76 25.66 18.45
CA LEU A 137 28.07 27.10 18.41
C LEU A 137 29.33 27.39 17.56
N SER A 138 29.52 26.72 16.43
CA SER A 138 30.80 26.76 15.70
C SER A 138 30.71 27.23 14.24
N ALA A 139 29.60 27.85 13.83
CA ALA A 139 29.51 28.44 12.49
C ALA A 139 28.93 29.87 12.45
N SER A 140 28.85 30.57 13.59
CA SER A 140 28.51 32.00 13.60
C SER A 140 29.48 32.80 14.47
N ALA A 141 30.77 32.66 14.16
CA ALA A 141 31.77 33.68 14.41
C ALA A 141 32.37 34.14 13.07
N SER A 142 31.51 34.45 12.09
CA SER A 142 31.78 35.32 10.93
C SER A 142 30.61 35.27 9.95
N ARG A 143 29.56 36.05 10.21
CA ARG A 143 28.91 36.93 9.24
C ARG A 143 27.60 37.47 9.82
N SER A 144 27.63 38.77 10.05
CA SER A 144 26.48 39.65 10.18
C SER A 144 25.50 39.39 9.03
N GLY A 145 24.22 39.09 9.34
CA GLY A 145 23.14 39.24 8.36
C GLY A 145 21.99 38.22 8.45
N THR A 146 20.84 38.73 8.91
CA THR A 146 19.45 38.22 8.77
C THR A 146 18.92 37.18 9.77
N PRO A 147 17.69 37.38 10.31
CA PRO A 147 17.16 36.61 11.43
C PRO A 147 16.48 35.32 10.98
N ASP A 148 16.69 34.30 11.80
CA ASP A 148 16.04 33.00 11.77
C ASP A 148 14.56 33.10 12.16
N VAL A 149 13.74 32.24 11.55
CA VAL A 149 12.28 32.14 11.72
C VAL A 149 12.00 31.54 13.10
N HIS A 150 11.72 32.39 14.08
CA HIS A 150 11.36 31.97 15.44
C HIS A 150 10.00 31.23 15.48
N PRO A 151 9.87 30.16 16.30
CA PRO A 151 8.58 29.50 16.53
C PRO A 151 7.61 30.47 17.21
N VAL A 152 6.46 30.70 16.56
CA VAL A 152 5.53 31.82 16.79
C VAL A 152 4.76 31.82 18.13
N ASN A 153 5.20 31.09 19.16
CA ASN A 153 4.49 30.98 20.44
C ASN A 153 5.39 30.88 21.68
N GLN A 154 6.49 31.64 21.75
CA GLN A 154 7.20 31.81 23.02
C GLN A 154 6.81 33.12 23.69
N THR A 155 6.29 33.02 24.91
CA THR A 155 6.10 34.17 25.81
C THR A 155 7.48 34.66 26.25
N HIS A 156 7.95 35.78 25.71
CA HIS A 156 9.23 36.34 26.11
C HIS A 156 9.09 37.01 27.49
N LYS A 157 9.87 36.53 28.47
CA LYS A 157 10.03 37.17 29.78
C LYS A 157 11.19 38.16 29.67
N VAL A 158 10.89 39.45 29.68
CA VAL A 158 11.89 40.50 29.60
C VAL A 158 12.20 40.96 31.03
N LEU A 159 13.46 40.82 31.45
CA LEU A 159 13.97 41.39 32.69
C LEU A 159 14.48 42.79 32.38
N SER A 160 13.77 43.81 32.83
CA SER A 160 14.20 45.21 32.70
C SER A 160 14.74 45.70 34.04
N LEU A 161 15.89 46.36 34.01
CA LEU A 161 16.54 46.90 35.20
C LEU A 161 16.32 48.41 35.23
N ASP A 162 15.57 48.87 36.23
CA ASP A 162 15.23 50.28 36.33
C ASP A 162 16.44 51.07 36.85
N SER A 163 17.01 51.93 36.02
CA SER A 163 18.31 52.59 36.26
C SER A 163 18.29 53.54 37.46
N LYS A 164 17.11 54.03 37.86
CA LYS A 164 16.95 54.94 38.99
C LYS A 164 16.79 54.21 40.34
N THR A 165 16.28 52.98 40.34
CA THR A 165 16.03 52.21 41.57
C THR A 165 16.86 50.93 41.69
N ARG A 166 17.63 50.57 40.64
CA ARG A 166 18.42 49.33 40.49
C ARG A 166 17.64 48.04 40.76
N LYS A 167 16.30 48.09 40.70
CA LYS A 167 15.45 46.93 40.90
C LYS A 167 15.18 46.26 39.55
N VAL A 168 15.29 44.94 39.53
CA VAL A 168 14.95 44.11 38.37
C VAL A 168 13.43 43.94 38.33
N LYS A 169 12.80 44.35 37.24
CA LYS A 169 11.37 44.19 36.98
C LYS A 169 11.18 43.20 35.82
N VAL A 170 10.44 42.14 36.07
CA VAL A 170 10.08 41.14 35.05
C VAL A 170 8.79 41.61 34.38
N SER A 171 8.84 42.00 33.10
CA SER A 171 7.63 42.16 32.29
C SER A 171 7.45 40.93 31.42
N THR A 172 6.32 40.25 31.59
CA THR A 172 5.93 39.12 30.73
C THR A 172 5.03 39.68 29.65
N TYR A 173 5.47 39.62 28.40
CA TYR A 173 4.64 39.97 27.27
C TYR A 173 4.05 38.68 26.69
N THR A 174 2.72 38.55 26.83
CA THR A 174 1.95 37.47 26.22
C THR A 174 1.26 38.06 25.00
N PRO A 175 1.63 37.69 23.76
CA PRO A 175 0.90 38.15 22.58
C PRO A 175 -0.54 37.62 22.64
N PRO A 176 -1.54 38.36 22.09
CA PRO A 176 -2.91 37.89 22.03
C PRO A 176 -2.98 36.57 21.24
N ALA A 177 -3.73 35.61 21.77
CA ALA A 177 -3.85 34.27 21.21
C ALA A 177 -4.33 34.35 19.75
N VAL A 178 -3.45 34.03 18.81
CA VAL A 178 -3.81 33.83 17.41
C VAL A 178 -4.62 32.54 17.35
N SER A 179 -5.89 32.67 16.98
CA SER A 179 -6.86 31.58 16.86
C SER A 179 -6.27 30.39 16.11
N ARG A 180 -6.18 29.24 16.78
CA ARG A 180 -5.80 27.93 16.22
C ARG A 180 -6.88 27.45 15.26
N ALA A 181 -6.94 27.99 14.05
CA ALA A 181 -7.79 27.50 12.96
C ALA A 181 -6.99 26.79 11.84
N ALA A 182 -5.66 26.71 11.95
CA ALA A 182 -4.81 26.19 10.87
C ALA A 182 -4.44 24.69 11.00
N SER A 183 -4.84 23.99 12.07
CA SER A 183 -4.45 22.58 12.29
C SER A 183 -5.57 21.57 12.08
N THR A 184 -6.83 22.02 11.96
CA THR A 184 -7.98 21.17 11.57
C THR A 184 -8.18 21.12 10.06
N GLU A 185 -7.61 22.06 9.28
CA GLU A 185 -7.65 21.99 7.82
C GLU A 185 -6.77 20.88 7.25
N LYS A 186 -5.61 20.56 7.85
CA LYS A 186 -4.78 19.43 7.38
C LYS A 186 -5.45 18.07 7.59
N ILE A 187 -6.22 17.90 8.65
CA ILE A 187 -6.97 16.65 8.90
C ILE A 187 -8.17 16.55 7.95
N LYS A 188 -8.86 17.67 7.67
CA LYS A 188 -9.94 17.71 6.67
C LYS A 188 -9.44 17.57 5.23
N GLN A 189 -8.28 18.13 4.89
CA GLN A 189 -7.68 18.01 3.55
C GLN A 189 -7.10 16.61 3.30
N GLN A 190 -6.57 15.92 4.32
CA GLN A 190 -6.19 14.50 4.19
C GLN A 190 -7.40 13.57 4.10
N GLN A 191 -8.52 13.88 4.78
CA GLN A 191 -9.77 13.14 4.61
C GLN A 191 -10.50 13.45 3.29
N GLN A 192 -10.29 14.64 2.70
CA GLN A 192 -10.83 15.00 1.37
C GLN A 192 -9.97 14.53 0.19
N GLN A 193 -8.74 14.05 0.43
CA GLN A 193 -7.92 13.36 -0.56
C GLN A 193 -8.11 11.84 -0.58
N GLN A 194 -9.06 11.31 0.19
CA GLN A 194 -9.76 10.10 -0.26
C GLN A 194 -10.61 10.49 -1.48
N LYS A 195 -9.94 10.68 -2.62
CA LYS A 195 -10.56 10.50 -3.93
C LYS A 195 -11.29 9.16 -3.80
N PRO A 196 -12.62 9.10 -3.93
CA PRO A 196 -13.32 7.83 -3.86
C PRO A 196 -12.63 6.94 -4.87
N GLU A 197 -12.02 5.86 -4.38
CA GLU A 197 -11.46 4.83 -5.24
C GLU A 197 -12.58 4.53 -6.23
N PRO A 198 -12.37 4.75 -7.54
CA PRO A 198 -13.45 4.61 -8.49
C PRO A 198 -13.95 3.18 -8.36
N GLU A 199 -15.16 3.02 -7.86
CA GLU A 199 -15.79 1.71 -7.79
C GLU A 199 -15.94 1.21 -9.23
N TYR A 200 -14.99 0.38 -9.65
CA TYR A 200 -14.90 -0.08 -11.02
C TYR A 200 -16.12 -0.95 -11.32
N LYS A 201 -17.02 -0.44 -12.16
CA LYS A 201 -18.27 -1.13 -12.54
C LYS A 201 -17.95 -2.39 -13.33
N ARG A 202 -18.25 -3.56 -12.77
CA ARG A 202 -18.13 -4.85 -13.47
C ARG A 202 -19.13 -4.93 -14.62
N VAL A 203 -18.67 -5.40 -15.77
CA VAL A 203 -19.53 -5.63 -16.93
C VAL A 203 -20.19 -6.99 -16.78
N PRO A 204 -21.54 -7.06 -16.81
CA PRO A 204 -22.27 -8.31 -16.67
C PRO A 204 -21.98 -9.27 -17.83
N PRO A 205 -22.26 -10.58 -17.65
CA PRO A 205 -22.14 -11.54 -18.74
C PRO A 205 -22.99 -11.13 -19.94
N PRO A 206 -22.52 -11.42 -21.17
CA PRO A 206 -23.32 -11.19 -22.36
C PRO A 206 -24.60 -12.02 -22.31
N PRO A 207 -25.73 -11.51 -22.83
CA PRO A 207 -26.97 -12.26 -22.90
C PRO A 207 -26.78 -13.54 -23.74
N PRO A 208 -27.41 -14.66 -23.35
CA PRO A 208 -27.23 -15.95 -24.04
C PRO A 208 -27.84 -15.95 -25.45
N GLU A 209 -28.85 -15.11 -25.68
CA GLU A 209 -29.52 -15.00 -26.97
C GLU A 209 -28.92 -13.85 -27.77
N VAL A 210 -28.14 -14.21 -28.79
CA VAL A 210 -27.69 -13.27 -29.81
C VAL A 210 -28.78 -13.19 -30.87
N SER A 211 -29.39 -12.02 -31.04
CA SER A 211 -30.33 -11.75 -32.14
C SER A 211 -29.59 -11.81 -33.48
N CYS A 212 -29.38 -13.01 -33.99
CA CYS A 212 -28.94 -13.23 -35.35
C CYS A 212 -30.07 -12.79 -36.28
N SER A 213 -29.76 -11.93 -37.26
CA SER A 213 -30.76 -11.53 -38.25
C SER A 213 -31.29 -12.78 -38.97
N SER A 214 -32.53 -13.18 -38.67
CA SER A 214 -33.20 -14.28 -39.36
C SER A 214 -33.59 -13.92 -40.81
N ALA A 215 -33.47 -12.64 -41.17
CA ALA A 215 -33.80 -12.16 -42.51
C ALA A 215 -32.80 -12.73 -43.53
N PRO A 216 -33.27 -13.32 -44.64
CA PRO A 216 -32.40 -13.64 -45.77
C PRO A 216 -31.77 -12.33 -46.26
N LEU A 217 -30.46 -12.18 -46.07
CA LEU A 217 -29.77 -10.98 -46.52
C LEU A 217 -29.85 -10.91 -48.05
N ASN A 218 -30.40 -9.81 -48.55
CA ASN A 218 -30.54 -9.57 -49.98
C ASN A 218 -29.16 -9.59 -50.67
N PRO A 219 -28.90 -10.52 -51.62
CA PRO A 219 -27.60 -10.70 -52.27
C PRO A 219 -27.07 -9.44 -52.96
N HIS A 220 -27.95 -8.52 -53.35
CA HIS A 220 -27.58 -7.30 -54.08
C HIS A 220 -26.88 -6.23 -53.21
N HIS A 221 -26.96 -6.32 -51.88
CA HIS A 221 -26.35 -5.32 -50.98
C HIS A 221 -25.04 -5.79 -50.35
N ARG A 222 -24.57 -7.00 -50.63
CA ARG A 222 -23.31 -7.52 -50.07
C ARG A 222 -22.22 -7.51 -51.16
N PRO A 223 -21.19 -6.67 -51.06
CA PRO A 223 -20.09 -6.63 -52.03
C PRO A 223 -19.18 -7.86 -52.01
N TRP A 224 -19.45 -8.84 -51.14
CA TRP A 224 -18.69 -10.08 -50.98
C TRP A 224 -19.63 -11.28 -50.86
N ALA A 225 -19.37 -12.36 -51.59
CA ALA A 225 -20.16 -13.59 -51.48
C ALA A 225 -19.74 -14.41 -50.26
N ASN A 226 -20.69 -15.01 -49.53
CA ASN A 226 -20.36 -16.02 -48.53
C ASN A 226 -20.05 -17.34 -49.24
N THR A 227 -18.78 -17.73 -49.26
CA THR A 227 -18.35 -18.98 -49.92
C THR A 227 -18.55 -20.21 -49.04
N ARG A 228 -18.99 -20.06 -47.78
CA ARG A 228 -19.27 -21.19 -46.89
C ARG A 228 -20.42 -22.04 -47.46
N GLY A 229 -20.11 -23.25 -47.92
CA GLY A 229 -21.07 -24.19 -48.52
C GLY A 229 -21.17 -24.14 -50.05
N LEU A 230 -20.43 -23.25 -50.71
CA LEU A 230 -20.29 -23.24 -52.16
C LEU A 230 -18.95 -23.89 -52.54
N ASN A 231 -18.95 -24.75 -53.56
CA ASN A 231 -17.75 -25.42 -54.10
C ASN A 231 -16.93 -24.41 -54.92
N VAL A 232 -16.32 -23.43 -54.25
CA VAL A 232 -15.53 -22.40 -54.92
C VAL A 232 -14.08 -22.86 -55.01
N THR A 233 -13.56 -22.94 -56.23
CA THR A 233 -12.14 -23.27 -56.50
C THR A 233 -11.36 -21.99 -56.73
N TYR A 234 -10.29 -21.78 -55.97
CA TYR A 234 -9.40 -20.64 -56.16
C TYR A 234 -8.63 -20.78 -57.48
N VAL A 235 -8.68 -19.73 -58.32
CA VAL A 235 -7.88 -19.64 -59.54
C VAL A 235 -6.81 -18.56 -59.34
N PRO A 236 -5.52 -18.90 -59.34
CA PRO A 236 -4.45 -17.91 -59.21
C PRO A 236 -4.38 -17.00 -60.45
N PRO A 237 -4.00 -15.73 -60.29
CA PRO A 237 -3.82 -14.82 -61.43
C PRO A 237 -2.70 -15.33 -62.33
N GLY A 238 -2.94 -15.29 -63.65
CA GLY A 238 -1.93 -15.61 -64.66
C GLY A 238 -0.73 -14.68 -64.53
N ARG A 239 0.49 -15.24 -64.60
CA ARG A 239 1.70 -14.43 -64.65
C ARG A 239 1.70 -13.66 -65.97
N ALA A 240 1.69 -12.33 -65.89
CA ALA A 240 1.99 -11.44 -67.02
C ALA A 240 3.50 -11.41 -67.28
#